data_AF-A0A947WNI4-F1
#
_entry.id   AF-A0A947WNI4-F1
#
_cell.length_a   1.000
_cell.length_b   1.000
_cell.length_c   1.000
_cell.angle_alpha   90.00
_cell.angle_beta   90.00
_cell.angle_gamma   90.00
#
_symmetry.space_group_name_H-M   'P 1'
#
loop_
_entity.id
_entity.type
_entity.pdbx_description
1 polymer ?
#
loop_
_entity_poly.entity_id
_entity_poly.type
_entity_poly.pdbx_seq_one_letter_code
_entity_poly.pdbx_strand_id
1 'polypeptide(L)'
;MEYLMELQKLPQTIQNILISPFGAEINEKITKKYNLNEETASKMIDIVNDIYLKVLPIKNLINKIQEVFNFDLSKSKQLASDIAGLKLLIAGDYFQEDIQGYIKNLNGNLENYQKTVDLEKIEIKKEIERFNKDMEEEKVQPRTIIKKSIVYALPTLMQEKEASIKFFKNNLVDVLTNKDQEISKIIDDYSQSLISWINEDQEFKKTLEQALYQNQEKLTHKEFVLDAKAHSPTVANWLKDFIKQRGSGMFDNVALADFVTNSKNAKNLDEQEKKLVQKLLQLYRNLKFFPESMPTDTGEGWEIIPI
;
A
#
# COMPACT_ATOMS: atom_id res chain seq x y z
N MET A 1 -1.27 4.84 -11.54
CA MET A 1 -2.66 4.58 -11.10
C MET A 1 -3.48 3.80 -12.13
N GLU A 2 -3.47 4.20 -13.41
CA GLU A 2 -4.15 3.46 -14.50
C GLU A 2 -3.59 2.04 -14.72
N TYR A 3 -2.28 1.86 -14.49
CA TYR A 3 -1.56 0.60 -14.70
C TYR A 3 -2.03 -0.58 -13.83
N LEU A 4 -2.26 -0.34 -12.53
CA LEU A 4 -2.74 -1.37 -11.59
C LEU A 4 -4.16 -1.83 -11.93
N MET A 5 -5.00 -0.92 -12.47
CA MET A 5 -6.36 -1.26 -12.90
C MET A 5 -6.36 -2.19 -14.12
N GLU A 6 -5.40 -2.04 -15.04
CA GLU A 6 -5.27 -2.93 -16.19
C GLU A 6 -4.79 -4.33 -15.77
N LEU A 7 -3.87 -4.44 -14.81
CA LEU A 7 -3.41 -5.72 -14.28
C LEU A 7 -4.55 -6.54 -13.64
N GLN A 8 -5.50 -5.87 -12.98
CA GLN A 8 -6.68 -6.52 -12.40
C GLN A 8 -7.65 -7.11 -13.44
N LYS A 9 -7.56 -6.69 -14.71
CA LYS A 9 -8.37 -7.25 -15.80
C LYS A 9 -7.78 -8.53 -16.38
N LEU A 10 -6.53 -8.89 -16.03
CA LEU A 10 -5.90 -10.11 -16.49
C LEU A 10 -6.58 -11.35 -15.90
N PRO A 11 -6.52 -12.53 -16.55
CA PRO A 11 -7.01 -13.76 -15.96
C PRO A 11 -6.35 -14.02 -14.59
N GLN A 12 -7.10 -14.57 -13.63
CA GLN A 12 -6.59 -14.79 -12.26
C GLN A 12 -5.29 -15.60 -12.23
N THR A 13 -5.13 -16.57 -13.12
CA THR A 13 -3.90 -17.36 -13.24
C THR A 13 -2.69 -16.49 -13.59
N ILE A 14 -2.88 -15.46 -14.39
CA ILE A 14 -1.84 -14.49 -14.77
C ILE A 14 -1.57 -13.51 -13.63
N GLN A 15 -2.62 -13.02 -12.96
CA GLN A 15 -2.46 -12.18 -11.78
C GLN A 15 -1.61 -12.89 -10.72
N ASN A 16 -1.93 -14.16 -10.43
CA ASN A 16 -1.19 -14.97 -9.46
C ASN A 16 0.29 -15.13 -9.82
N ILE A 17 0.62 -15.27 -11.11
CA ILE A 17 2.02 -15.32 -11.57
C ILE A 17 2.72 -13.99 -11.27
N LEU A 18 2.10 -12.87 -11.64
CA LEU A 18 2.70 -11.54 -11.51
C LEU A 18 2.92 -11.11 -10.06
N ILE A 19 2.00 -11.45 -9.17
CA ILE A 19 2.06 -11.05 -7.74
C ILE A 19 2.71 -12.10 -6.84
N SER A 20 3.18 -13.23 -7.39
CA SER A 20 3.74 -14.30 -6.57
C SER A 20 5.06 -13.85 -5.90
N PRO A 21 5.26 -14.17 -4.60
CA PRO A 21 6.54 -14.02 -3.92
C PRO A 21 7.70 -14.68 -4.68
N PHE A 22 7.49 -15.89 -5.22
CA PHE A 22 8.51 -16.55 -6.04
C PHE A 22 8.84 -15.75 -7.31
N GLY A 23 7.83 -15.15 -7.95
CA GLY A 23 8.01 -14.25 -9.07
C GLY A 23 8.85 -13.01 -8.72
N ALA A 24 8.77 -12.51 -7.49
CA ALA A 24 9.63 -11.44 -6.98
C ALA A 24 11.08 -11.90 -6.77
N GLU A 25 11.32 -13.12 -6.27
CA GLU A 25 12.66 -13.70 -6.20
C GLU A 25 13.30 -13.86 -7.60
N ILE A 26 12.51 -14.20 -8.62
CA ILE A 26 12.99 -14.25 -10.00
C ILE A 26 13.41 -12.85 -10.47
N ASN A 27 12.60 -11.82 -10.17
CA ASN A 27 12.96 -10.43 -10.50
C ASN A 27 14.29 -10.05 -9.84
N GLU A 28 14.47 -10.38 -8.57
CA GLU A 28 15.72 -10.14 -7.83
C GLU A 28 16.92 -10.86 -8.48
N LYS A 29 16.75 -12.13 -8.90
CA LYS A 29 17.80 -12.88 -9.61
C LYS A 29 18.21 -12.21 -10.92
N ILE A 30 17.25 -11.72 -11.72
CA ILE A 30 17.52 -10.98 -12.96
C ILE A 30 18.23 -9.66 -12.64
N THR A 31 17.69 -8.87 -11.70
CA THR A 31 18.26 -7.60 -11.25
C THR A 31 19.73 -7.76 -10.85
N LYS A 32 20.05 -8.76 -10.02
CA LYS A 32 21.43 -9.06 -9.60
C LYS A 32 22.31 -9.49 -10.77
N LYS A 33 21.82 -10.37 -11.65
CA LYS A 33 22.59 -10.87 -12.81
C LYS A 33 23.01 -9.75 -13.75
N TYR A 34 22.17 -8.72 -13.92
CA TYR A 34 22.43 -7.62 -14.87
C TYR A 34 22.93 -6.32 -14.21
N ASN A 35 23.13 -6.33 -12.88
CA ASN A 35 23.49 -5.15 -12.07
C ASN A 35 22.51 -3.99 -12.27
N LEU A 36 21.21 -4.28 -12.24
CA LEU A 36 20.17 -3.25 -12.29
C LEU A 36 20.08 -2.59 -10.92
N ASN A 37 20.13 -1.26 -10.88
CA ASN A 37 19.80 -0.48 -9.68
C ASN A 37 18.28 -0.43 -9.48
N GLU A 38 17.81 0.17 -8.38
CA GLU A 38 16.38 0.25 -8.06
C GLU A 38 15.53 0.84 -9.20
N GLU A 39 15.97 1.96 -9.78
CA GLU A 39 15.26 2.63 -10.89
C GLU A 39 15.16 1.70 -12.12
N THR A 40 16.25 1.05 -12.52
CA THR A 40 16.27 0.16 -13.67
C THR A 40 15.59 -1.19 -13.40
N ALA A 41 15.60 -1.67 -12.16
CA ALA A 41 14.83 -2.83 -11.76
C ALA A 41 13.33 -2.57 -11.90
N SER A 42 12.84 -1.39 -11.49
CA SER A 42 11.46 -0.98 -11.71
C SER A 42 11.10 -0.98 -13.20
N LYS A 43 11.94 -0.38 -14.05
CA LYS A 43 11.70 -0.36 -15.51
C LYS A 43 11.68 -1.76 -16.14
N MET A 44 12.44 -2.72 -15.59
CA MET A 44 12.40 -4.11 -16.04
C MET A 44 11.06 -4.77 -15.69
N ILE A 45 10.52 -4.50 -14.51
CA ILE A 45 9.20 -4.94 -14.09
C ILE A 45 8.12 -4.32 -15.00
N ASP A 46 8.23 -3.03 -15.32
CA ASP A 46 7.31 -2.35 -16.24
C ASP A 46 7.33 -3.00 -17.64
N ILE A 47 8.51 -3.33 -18.18
CA ILE A 47 8.63 -4.05 -19.46
C ILE A 47 7.92 -5.41 -19.40
N VAL A 48 8.09 -6.17 -18.32
CA VAL A 48 7.42 -7.48 -18.16
C VAL A 48 5.91 -7.29 -18.14
N ASN A 49 5.42 -6.36 -17.34
CA ASN A 49 4.00 -6.08 -17.21
C ASN A 49 3.39 -5.55 -18.52
N ASP A 50 4.09 -4.71 -19.28
CA ASP A 50 3.67 -4.23 -20.60
C ASP A 50 3.48 -5.39 -21.60
N ILE A 51 4.30 -6.44 -21.50
CA ILE A 51 4.13 -7.65 -22.31
C ILE A 51 2.87 -8.41 -21.89
N TYR A 52 2.66 -8.61 -20.58
CA TYR A 52 1.44 -9.26 -20.07
C TYR A 52 0.16 -8.50 -20.42
N LEU A 53 0.22 -7.17 -20.45
CA LEU A 53 -0.88 -6.30 -20.88
C LEU A 53 -1.00 -6.20 -22.40
N LYS A 54 -0.14 -6.88 -23.16
CA LYS A 54 -0.08 -6.87 -24.64
C LYS A 54 0.15 -5.47 -25.22
N VAL A 55 0.72 -4.56 -24.43
CA VAL A 55 1.15 -3.22 -24.85
C VAL A 55 2.48 -3.33 -25.61
N LEU A 56 3.38 -4.20 -25.15
CA LEU A 56 4.67 -4.48 -25.78
C LEU A 56 4.69 -5.88 -26.42
N PRO A 57 4.70 -5.98 -27.76
CA PRO A 57 4.90 -7.26 -28.43
C PRO A 57 6.28 -7.85 -28.13
N ILE A 58 6.36 -9.16 -27.91
CA ILE A 58 7.61 -9.84 -27.48
C ILE A 58 8.73 -9.67 -28.51
N LYS A 59 8.39 -9.67 -29.80
CA LYS A 59 9.34 -9.40 -30.89
C LYS A 59 10.08 -8.05 -30.77
N ASN A 60 9.52 -7.08 -30.04
CA ASN A 60 10.11 -5.76 -29.82
C ASN A 60 10.91 -5.66 -28.51
N LEU A 61 10.96 -6.73 -27.70
CA LEU A 61 11.57 -6.72 -26.36
C LEU A 61 13.05 -6.30 -26.38
N ILE A 62 13.85 -6.79 -27.34
CA ILE A 62 15.28 -6.43 -27.44
C ILE A 62 15.44 -4.93 -27.65
N ASN A 63 14.67 -4.35 -28.59
CA ASN A 63 14.73 -2.92 -28.89
C ASN A 63 14.36 -2.09 -27.66
N LYS A 64 13.32 -2.51 -26.93
CA LYS A 64 12.90 -1.82 -25.71
C LYS A 64 13.96 -1.91 -24.61
N ILE A 65 14.62 -3.06 -24.45
CA ILE A 65 15.74 -3.22 -23.52
C ILE A 65 16.91 -2.30 -23.88
N GLN A 66 17.28 -2.21 -25.17
CA GLN A 66 18.34 -1.30 -25.61
C GLN A 66 18.00 0.16 -25.32
N GLU A 67 16.77 0.57 -25.60
CA GLU A 67 16.26 1.92 -25.33
C GLU A 67 16.31 2.26 -23.84
N VAL A 68 15.82 1.36 -22.98
CA VAL A 68 15.63 1.63 -21.56
C VAL A 68 16.91 1.52 -20.75
N PHE A 69 17.77 0.54 -21.07
CA PHE A 69 18.96 0.23 -20.27
C PHE A 69 20.27 0.66 -20.92
N ASN A 70 20.23 1.15 -22.17
CA ASN A 70 21.42 1.48 -22.97
C ASN A 70 22.43 0.32 -23.03
N PHE A 71 21.94 -0.91 -23.08
CA PHE A 71 22.75 -2.11 -23.22
C PHE A 71 23.14 -2.33 -24.68
N ASP A 72 24.32 -2.93 -24.90
CA ASP A 72 24.68 -3.42 -26.22
C ASP A 72 23.73 -4.56 -26.67
N LEU A 73 23.76 -4.89 -27.96
CA LEU A 73 22.87 -5.89 -28.55
C LEU A 73 23.05 -7.27 -27.90
N SER A 74 24.28 -7.65 -27.53
CA SER A 74 24.56 -8.96 -26.94
C SER A 74 23.93 -9.07 -25.56
N LYS A 75 24.19 -8.10 -24.68
CA LYS A 75 23.62 -8.03 -23.34
C LYS A 75 22.10 -7.90 -23.37
N SER A 76 21.56 -7.17 -24.34
CA SER A 76 20.12 -7.02 -24.54
C SER A 76 19.44 -8.32 -24.95
N LYS A 77 20.07 -9.11 -25.84
CA LYS A 77 19.59 -10.45 -26.20
C LYS A 77 19.60 -11.40 -25.01
N GLN A 78 20.64 -11.35 -24.17
CA GLN A 78 20.71 -12.17 -22.96
C GLN A 78 19.60 -11.83 -21.97
N LEU A 79 19.40 -10.53 -21.67
CA LEU A 79 18.32 -10.09 -20.79
C LEU A 79 16.94 -10.43 -21.36
N ALA A 80 16.73 -10.24 -22.67
CA ALA A 80 15.49 -10.63 -23.34
C ALA A 80 15.22 -12.13 -23.23
N SER A 81 16.26 -12.97 -23.38
CA SER A 81 16.16 -14.43 -23.20
C SER A 81 15.81 -14.80 -21.77
N ASP A 82 16.43 -14.16 -20.77
CA ASP A 82 16.13 -14.43 -19.36
C ASP A 82 14.74 -13.96 -18.97
N ILE A 83 14.28 -12.80 -19.43
CA ILE A 83 12.90 -12.35 -19.22
C ILE A 83 11.92 -13.34 -19.87
N ALA A 84 12.15 -13.71 -21.13
CA ALA A 84 11.27 -14.65 -21.82
C ALA A 84 11.24 -16.03 -21.14
N GLY A 85 12.41 -16.54 -20.73
CA GLY A 85 12.56 -17.84 -20.11
C GLY A 85 12.08 -17.92 -18.66
N LEU A 86 12.40 -16.92 -17.84
CA LEU A 86 12.11 -16.92 -16.41
C LEU A 86 10.79 -16.26 -16.05
N LYS A 87 10.30 -15.30 -16.85
CA LYS A 87 9.05 -14.57 -16.54
C LYS A 87 7.91 -14.90 -17.48
N LEU A 88 8.15 -15.07 -18.78
CA LEU A 88 7.05 -15.24 -19.74
C LEU A 88 6.68 -16.70 -20.01
N LEU A 89 7.66 -17.61 -19.94
CA LEU A 89 7.48 -19.02 -20.29
C LEU A 89 6.43 -19.73 -19.44
N ILE A 90 6.30 -19.36 -18.15
CA ILE A 90 5.27 -19.90 -17.26
C ILE A 90 3.84 -19.64 -17.77
N ALA A 91 3.64 -18.56 -18.54
CA ALA A 91 2.38 -18.13 -19.11
C ALA A 91 2.32 -18.31 -20.64
N GLY A 92 3.08 -19.26 -21.21
CA GLY A 92 3.15 -19.46 -22.67
C GLY A 92 1.78 -19.57 -23.36
N ASP A 93 0.83 -20.29 -22.74
CA ASP A 93 -0.52 -20.47 -23.29
C ASP A 93 -1.33 -19.16 -23.39
N TYR A 94 -1.01 -18.17 -22.55
CA TYR A 94 -1.71 -16.89 -22.52
C TYR A 94 -1.33 -15.97 -23.68
N PHE A 95 -0.06 -16.00 -24.09
CA PHE A 95 0.45 -15.09 -25.11
C PHE A 95 0.03 -15.46 -26.53
N GLN A 96 -0.30 -16.74 -26.80
CA GLN A 96 -0.54 -17.25 -28.15
C GLN A 96 0.65 -17.01 -29.11
N GLU A 97 1.83 -16.76 -28.56
CA GLU A 97 3.10 -16.55 -29.27
C GLU A 97 4.09 -17.67 -28.94
N ASP A 98 5.02 -17.98 -29.86
CA ASP A 98 6.04 -19.01 -29.65
C ASP A 98 7.20 -18.50 -28.78
N ILE A 99 6.97 -18.45 -27.45
CA ILE A 99 7.96 -18.03 -26.46
C ILE A 99 9.21 -18.93 -26.51
N GLN A 100 9.03 -20.24 -26.71
CA GLN A 100 10.13 -21.18 -26.76
C GLN A 100 11.02 -20.95 -27.99
N GLY A 101 10.39 -20.74 -29.15
CA GLY A 101 11.09 -20.35 -30.38
C GLY A 101 11.81 -19.02 -30.22
N TYR A 102 11.18 -18.03 -29.58
CA TYR A 102 11.83 -16.76 -29.25
C TYR A 102 13.10 -16.95 -28.42
N ILE A 103 13.03 -17.71 -27.31
CA ILE A 103 14.19 -18.03 -26.46
C ILE A 103 15.30 -18.73 -27.27
N LYS A 104 14.95 -19.74 -28.08
CA LYS A 104 15.90 -20.48 -28.93
C LYS A 104 16.61 -19.57 -29.93
N ASN A 105 15.87 -18.64 -30.56
CA ASN A 105 16.43 -17.67 -31.52
C ASN A 105 17.42 -16.69 -30.85
N LEU A 106 17.38 -16.55 -29.53
CA LEU A 106 18.34 -15.76 -28.75
C LEU A 106 19.49 -16.60 -28.18
N ASN A 107 19.62 -17.87 -28.58
CA ASN A 107 20.56 -18.85 -28.03
C ASN A 107 20.33 -19.13 -26.53
N GLY A 108 19.11 -18.95 -26.04
CA GLY A 108 18.74 -19.28 -24.66
C GLY A 108 18.62 -20.79 -24.44
N ASN A 109 18.95 -21.25 -23.22
CA ASN A 109 18.83 -22.65 -22.83
C ASN A 109 17.47 -22.91 -22.17
N LEU A 110 16.54 -23.49 -22.94
CA LEU A 110 15.18 -23.77 -22.48
C LEU A 110 15.13 -24.71 -21.26
N GLU A 111 16.03 -25.70 -21.19
CA GLU A 111 16.04 -26.67 -20.08
C GLU A 111 16.36 -25.98 -18.74
N ASN A 112 17.25 -24.99 -18.76
CA ASN A 112 17.61 -24.21 -17.56
C ASN A 112 16.41 -23.41 -17.05
N TYR A 113 15.63 -22.82 -17.97
CA TYR A 113 14.45 -22.05 -17.62
C TYR A 113 13.30 -22.94 -17.14
N GLN A 114 13.09 -24.09 -17.79
CA GLN A 114 11.98 -25.00 -17.48
C GLN A 114 12.01 -25.46 -16.02
N LYS A 115 13.20 -25.76 -15.48
CA LYS A 115 13.37 -26.12 -14.06
C LYS A 115 12.86 -25.03 -13.12
N THR A 116 13.11 -23.77 -13.44
CA THR A 116 12.65 -22.64 -12.63
C THR A 116 11.14 -22.43 -12.78
N VAL A 117 10.62 -22.53 -14.00
CA VAL A 117 9.18 -22.42 -14.29
C VAL A 117 8.37 -23.50 -13.60
N ASP A 118 8.86 -24.74 -13.58
CA ASP A 118 8.19 -25.86 -12.91
C ASP A 118 8.13 -25.63 -11.39
N LEU A 119 9.21 -25.12 -10.80
CA LEU A 119 9.24 -24.72 -9.39
C LEU A 119 8.26 -23.58 -9.08
N GLU A 120 8.23 -22.54 -9.91
CA GLU A 120 7.30 -21.41 -9.74
C GLU A 120 5.83 -21.87 -9.78
N LYS A 121 5.47 -22.75 -10.72
CA LYS A 121 4.12 -23.34 -10.79
C LYS A 121 3.74 -24.09 -9.51
N ILE A 122 4.70 -24.83 -8.93
CA ILE A 122 4.48 -25.55 -7.67
C ILE A 122 4.26 -24.59 -6.51
N GLU A 123 5.08 -23.54 -6.39
CA GLU A 123 4.96 -22.56 -5.31
C GLU A 123 3.66 -21.74 -5.39
N ILE A 124 3.29 -21.27 -6.59
CA ILE A 124 2.00 -20.58 -6.80
C ILE A 124 0.83 -21.48 -6.40
N LYS A 125 0.88 -22.77 -6.75
CA LYS A 125 -0.16 -23.72 -6.34
C LYS A 125 -0.25 -23.86 -4.83
N LYS A 126 0.89 -23.98 -4.13
CA LYS A 126 0.93 -24.03 -2.66
C LYS A 126 0.42 -22.75 -2.02
N GLU A 127 0.71 -21.60 -2.60
CA GLU A 127 0.20 -20.30 -2.13
C GLU A 127 -1.32 -20.23 -2.24
N ILE A 128 -1.88 -20.62 -3.38
CA ILE A 128 -3.33 -20.70 -3.57
C ILE A 128 -3.97 -21.68 -2.60
N GLU A 129 -3.36 -22.85 -2.38
CA GLU A 129 -3.87 -23.86 -1.44
C GLU A 129 -3.84 -23.36 0.02
N ARG A 130 -2.75 -22.70 0.44
CA ARG A 130 -2.67 -22.06 1.77
C ARG A 130 -3.75 -21.00 1.93
N PHE A 131 -3.87 -20.11 0.95
CA PHE A 131 -4.87 -19.06 0.96
C PHE A 131 -6.31 -19.60 1.08
N ASN A 132 -6.62 -20.64 0.29
CA ASN A 132 -7.93 -21.29 0.35
C ASN A 132 -8.17 -21.99 1.70
N LYS A 133 -7.14 -22.61 2.28
CA LYS A 133 -7.23 -23.27 3.58
C LYS A 133 -7.50 -22.25 4.70
N ASP A 134 -6.77 -21.14 4.72
CA ASP A 134 -6.97 -20.07 5.70
C ASP A 134 -8.40 -19.50 5.61
N MET A 135 -8.91 -19.32 4.39
CA MET A 135 -10.30 -18.94 4.13
C MET A 135 -11.34 -19.98 4.58
N GLU A 136 -10.99 -21.27 4.61
CA GLU A 136 -11.87 -22.32 5.10
C GLU A 136 -11.86 -22.40 6.64
N GLU A 137 -10.69 -22.22 7.25
CA GLU A 137 -10.53 -22.18 8.71
C GLU A 137 -11.26 -20.98 9.34
N GLU A 138 -11.27 -19.82 8.66
CA GLU A 138 -12.06 -18.65 9.08
C GLU A 138 -13.59 -18.86 9.03
N LYS A 139 -14.09 -19.83 8.23
CA LYS A 139 -15.53 -20.14 8.14
C LYS A 139 -16.07 -20.98 9.31
N VAL A 140 -15.22 -21.48 10.21
CA VAL A 140 -15.62 -22.41 11.29
C VAL A 140 -16.17 -21.69 12.55
N GLN A 141 -16.12 -20.36 12.62
CA GLN A 141 -16.90 -19.60 13.62
C GLN A 141 -18.13 -18.95 12.97
N PRO A 142 -19.36 -19.35 13.32
CA PRO A 142 -20.56 -18.84 12.68
C PRO A 142 -20.84 -17.42 13.18
N ARG A 143 -20.33 -16.41 12.46
CA ARG A 143 -21.00 -15.12 12.38
C ARG A 143 -21.79 -15.09 11.09
N THR A 144 -23.10 -14.90 11.23
CA THR A 144 -24.06 -14.77 10.14
C THR A 144 -23.68 -13.60 9.25
N ILE A 145 -22.93 -13.84 8.17
CA ILE A 145 -22.65 -12.83 7.14
C ILE A 145 -22.98 -13.42 5.78
N ILE A 146 -23.83 -12.65 5.09
CA ILE A 146 -24.42 -12.87 3.78
C ILE A 146 -23.33 -13.24 2.76
N LYS A 147 -23.58 -14.32 2.01
CA LYS A 147 -22.78 -14.76 0.86
C LYS A 147 -22.56 -13.60 -0.12
N LYS A 148 -21.33 -13.08 -0.17
CA LYS A 148 -20.76 -12.50 -1.36
C LYS A 148 -19.41 -13.16 -1.58
N SER A 149 -19.31 -13.95 -2.63
CA SER A 149 -18.08 -14.55 -3.12
C SER A 149 -17.07 -13.45 -3.45
N ILE A 150 -16.05 -13.29 -2.62
CA ILE A 150 -14.93 -12.38 -2.90
C ILE A 150 -13.82 -13.22 -3.54
N VAL A 151 -13.69 -13.06 -4.85
CA VAL A 151 -12.39 -13.20 -5.53
C VAL A 151 -11.52 -12.10 -4.93
N TYR A 152 -10.38 -12.45 -4.33
CA TYR A 152 -9.43 -11.45 -3.83
C TYR A 152 -8.71 -10.81 -5.01
N ALA A 153 -9.44 -9.99 -5.75
CA ALA A 153 -8.81 -8.93 -6.50
C ALA A 153 -8.10 -8.02 -5.49
N LEU A 154 -6.87 -7.60 -5.80
CA LEU A 154 -6.25 -6.49 -5.11
C LEU A 154 -7.29 -5.35 -5.01
N PRO A 155 -7.42 -4.70 -3.85
CA PRO A 155 -8.40 -3.63 -3.73
C PRO A 155 -8.11 -2.58 -4.80
N THR A 156 -9.13 -2.21 -5.55
CA THR A 156 -9.07 -1.01 -6.41
C THR A 156 -8.75 0.19 -5.53
N LEU A 157 -8.15 1.24 -6.10
CA LEU A 157 -7.92 2.49 -5.36
C LEU A 157 -9.19 3.01 -4.66
N MET A 158 -10.36 2.85 -5.29
CA MET A 158 -11.63 3.23 -4.68
C MET A 158 -11.92 2.40 -3.43
N GLN A 159 -11.67 1.09 -3.44
CA GLN A 159 -11.81 0.22 -2.29
C GLN A 159 -10.79 0.54 -1.19
N GLU A 160 -9.55 0.89 -1.55
CA GLU A 160 -8.52 1.34 -0.60
C GLU A 160 -8.96 2.64 0.09
N LYS A 161 -9.41 3.64 -0.68
CA LYS A 161 -9.95 4.89 -0.14
C LYS A 161 -11.16 4.64 0.78
N GLU A 162 -12.08 3.77 0.39
CA GLU A 162 -13.21 3.37 1.25
C GLU A 162 -12.74 2.67 2.54
N ALA A 163 -11.72 1.81 2.45
CA ALA A 163 -11.11 1.17 3.60
C ALA A 163 -10.46 2.19 4.52
N SER A 164 -9.74 3.18 3.98
CA SER A 164 -9.17 4.30 4.73
C SER A 164 -10.23 5.10 5.47
N ILE A 165 -11.35 5.41 4.81
CA ILE A 165 -12.47 6.10 5.46
C ILE A 165 -13.02 5.28 6.63
N LYS A 166 -13.17 3.96 6.46
CA LYS A 166 -13.62 3.06 7.54
C LYS A 166 -12.61 2.99 8.69
N PHE A 167 -11.32 2.93 8.35
CA PHE A 167 -10.21 2.93 9.29
C PHE A 167 -10.22 4.20 10.16
N PHE A 168 -10.30 5.39 9.55
CA PHE A 168 -10.37 6.67 10.27
C PHE A 168 -11.64 6.82 11.14
N LYS A 169 -12.71 6.07 10.86
CA LYS A 169 -13.94 6.09 11.67
C LYS A 169 -13.90 5.20 12.90
N ASN A 170 -13.20 4.06 12.83
CA ASN A 170 -13.41 2.97 13.80
C ASN A 170 -12.17 2.21 14.27
N ASN A 171 -10.98 2.42 13.69
CA ASN A 171 -9.77 1.67 14.05
C ASN A 171 -8.56 2.58 14.32
N LEU A 172 -8.79 3.87 14.56
CA LEU A 172 -7.70 4.83 14.67
C LEU A 172 -6.96 4.71 16.01
N VAL A 173 -7.68 4.43 17.10
CA VAL A 173 -7.08 4.40 18.45
C VAL A 173 -6.07 3.27 18.57
N ASP A 174 -6.34 2.11 17.96
CA ASP A 174 -5.43 0.97 17.95
C ASP A 174 -4.07 1.32 17.31
N VAL A 175 -4.09 2.17 16.28
CA VAL A 175 -2.87 2.64 15.62
C VAL A 175 -2.15 3.69 16.46
N LEU A 176 -2.87 4.66 17.04
CA LEU A 176 -2.26 5.71 17.87
C LEU A 176 -1.64 5.17 19.16
N THR A 177 -2.16 4.06 19.69
CA THR A 177 -1.68 3.39 20.91
C THR A 177 -0.56 2.39 20.66
N ASN A 178 -0.30 2.02 19.40
CA ASN A 178 0.65 1.00 19.05
C ASN A 178 2.10 1.44 19.36
N LYS A 179 2.93 0.48 19.80
CA LYS A 179 4.37 0.68 20.08
C LYS A 179 5.25 -0.32 19.34
N ASP A 180 4.65 -1.16 18.50
CA ASP A 180 5.33 -2.19 17.72
C ASP A 180 6.03 -1.53 16.53
N GLN A 181 7.32 -1.83 16.40
CA GLN A 181 8.17 -1.29 15.34
C GLN A 181 7.79 -1.84 13.96
N GLU A 182 7.31 -3.08 13.86
CA GLU A 182 6.88 -3.66 12.59
C GLU A 182 5.59 -2.99 12.11
N ILE A 183 4.65 -2.74 13.03
CA ILE A 183 3.39 -2.04 12.73
C ILE A 183 3.67 -0.58 12.35
N SER A 184 4.67 0.04 12.99
CA SER A 184 5.10 1.41 12.65
C SER A 184 5.50 1.54 11.19
N LYS A 185 6.29 0.60 10.65
CA LYS A 185 6.67 0.59 9.23
C LYS A 185 5.45 0.47 8.29
N ILE A 186 4.48 -0.37 8.64
CA ILE A 186 3.25 -0.52 7.85
C ILE A 186 2.45 0.79 7.85
N ILE A 187 2.41 1.50 8.97
CA ILE A 187 1.75 2.80 9.09
C ILE A 187 2.49 3.88 8.28
N ASP A 188 3.81 3.82 8.21
CA ASP A 188 4.61 4.72 7.36
C ASP A 188 4.29 4.53 5.88
N ASP A 189 4.33 3.29 5.39
CA ASP A 189 3.99 2.96 3.99
C ASP A 189 2.54 3.36 3.65
N TYR A 190 1.63 3.14 4.59
CA TYR A 190 0.24 3.57 4.47
C TYR A 190 0.10 5.10 4.49
N SER A 191 0.88 5.81 5.31
CA SER A 191 0.89 7.27 5.35
C SER A 191 1.38 7.88 4.03
N GLN A 192 2.39 7.28 3.39
CA GLN A 192 2.84 7.71 2.06
C GLN A 192 1.74 7.54 1.00
N SER A 193 1.00 6.43 1.07
CA SER A 193 -0.16 6.19 0.20
C SER A 193 -1.25 7.25 0.42
N LEU A 194 -1.58 7.55 1.68
CA LEU A 194 -2.53 8.61 2.02
C LEU A 194 -2.08 9.97 1.48
N ILE A 195 -0.80 10.33 1.61
CA ILE A 195 -0.22 11.59 1.11
C ILE A 195 -0.46 11.73 -0.39
N SER A 196 -0.12 10.69 -1.17
CA SER A 196 -0.38 10.69 -2.63
C SER A 196 -1.87 10.87 -2.91
N TRP A 197 -2.74 10.11 -2.23
CA TRP A 197 -4.17 10.15 -2.50
C TRP A 197 -4.83 11.49 -2.14
N ILE A 198 -4.48 12.12 -1.02
CA ILE A 198 -5.05 13.41 -0.62
C ILE A 198 -4.48 14.58 -1.42
N ASN A 199 -3.26 14.45 -1.94
CA ASN A 199 -2.67 15.44 -2.83
C ASN A 199 -3.40 15.48 -4.18
N GLU A 200 -3.74 14.29 -4.71
CA GLU A 200 -4.40 14.14 -6.01
C GLU A 200 -5.93 14.29 -5.94
N ASP A 201 -6.55 13.97 -4.80
CA ASP A 201 -8.01 13.95 -4.64
C ASP A 201 -8.47 14.72 -3.38
N GLN A 202 -8.85 15.97 -3.59
CA GLN A 202 -9.34 16.86 -2.54
C GLN A 202 -10.72 16.47 -1.99
N GLU A 203 -11.53 15.73 -2.74
CA GLU A 203 -12.82 15.24 -2.26
C GLU A 203 -12.62 14.06 -1.29
N PHE A 204 -11.70 13.17 -1.63
CA PHE A 204 -11.25 12.11 -0.72
C PHE A 204 -10.67 12.69 0.57
N LYS A 205 -9.79 13.70 0.49
CA LYS A 205 -9.26 14.41 1.68
C LYS A 205 -10.39 14.91 2.59
N LYS A 206 -11.38 15.63 2.04
CA LYS A 206 -12.55 16.12 2.80
C LYS A 206 -13.35 14.99 3.44
N THR A 207 -13.51 13.87 2.73
CA THR A 207 -14.23 12.69 3.25
C THR A 207 -13.47 12.04 4.41
N LEU A 208 -12.14 12.01 4.33
CA LEU A 208 -11.26 11.50 5.39
C LEU A 208 -11.27 12.41 6.63
N GLU A 209 -11.27 13.74 6.45
CA GLU A 209 -11.46 14.70 7.53
C GLU A 209 -12.82 14.50 8.22
N GLN A 210 -13.89 14.34 7.46
CA GLN A 210 -15.22 14.06 7.99
C GLN A 210 -15.27 12.74 8.76
N ALA A 211 -14.59 11.71 8.25
CA ALA A 211 -14.46 10.42 8.94
C ALA A 211 -13.81 10.59 10.32
N LEU A 212 -12.72 11.35 10.41
CA LEU A 212 -12.06 11.67 11.66
C LEU A 212 -12.98 12.43 12.63
N TYR A 213 -13.71 13.44 12.14
CA TYR A 213 -14.66 14.21 12.95
C TYR A 213 -15.87 13.40 13.44
N GLN A 214 -16.16 12.27 12.81
CA GLN A 214 -17.25 11.36 13.17
C GLN A 214 -16.80 10.19 14.04
N ASN A 215 -15.50 10.00 14.24
CA ASN A 215 -14.94 8.87 14.98
C ASN A 215 -15.40 8.85 16.45
N GLN A 216 -16.05 7.75 16.86
CA GLN A 216 -16.60 7.56 18.21
C GLN A 216 -15.76 6.64 19.11
N GLU A 217 -14.56 6.24 18.66
CA GLU A 217 -13.63 5.49 19.50
C GLU A 217 -13.23 6.32 20.72
N LYS A 218 -13.20 5.69 21.90
CA LYS A 218 -12.73 6.32 23.14
C LYS A 218 -11.21 6.44 23.08
N LEU A 219 -10.69 7.66 23.11
CA LEU A 219 -9.25 7.92 23.07
C LEU A 219 -8.62 7.84 24.47
N THR A 220 -9.37 8.28 25.49
CA THR A 220 -8.93 8.29 26.90
C THR A 220 -10.04 7.74 27.79
N HIS A 221 -9.78 7.63 29.09
CA HIS A 221 -10.67 7.00 30.06
C HIS A 221 -11.21 7.96 31.13
N LYS A 222 -10.62 9.16 31.25
CA LYS A 222 -11.07 10.16 32.22
C LYS A 222 -12.41 10.78 31.83
N GLU A 223 -13.08 11.34 32.83
CA GLU A 223 -14.29 12.13 32.62
C GLU A 223 -14.02 13.27 31.63
N PHE A 224 -14.95 13.46 30.69
CA PHE A 224 -14.83 14.46 29.64
C PHE A 224 -16.01 15.39 29.68
N VAL A 225 -15.74 16.70 29.62
CA VAL A 225 -16.77 17.74 29.66
C VAL A 225 -16.66 18.62 28.42
N LEU A 226 -17.75 18.68 27.65
CA LEU A 226 -17.90 19.57 26.50
C LEU A 226 -19.20 20.36 26.68
N ASP A 227 -19.17 21.67 26.44
CA ASP A 227 -20.35 22.55 26.61
C ASP A 227 -21.03 22.43 27.99
N ALA A 228 -20.21 22.30 29.05
CA ALA A 228 -20.65 22.09 30.44
C ALA A 228 -21.48 20.82 30.68
N LYS A 229 -21.49 19.88 29.71
CA LYS A 229 -22.15 18.58 29.83
C LYS A 229 -21.11 17.46 29.84
N ALA A 230 -21.42 16.37 30.52
CA ALA A 230 -20.60 15.17 30.47
C ALA A 230 -20.73 14.53 29.08
N HIS A 231 -19.60 14.16 28.48
CA HIS A 231 -19.50 13.48 27.20
C HIS A 231 -18.55 12.29 27.33
N SER A 232 -18.58 11.37 26.36
CA SER A 232 -17.54 10.34 26.25
C SER A 232 -16.25 10.96 25.67
N PRO A 233 -15.06 10.56 26.16
CA PRO A 233 -13.76 11.04 25.68
C PRO A 233 -13.38 10.45 24.30
N THR A 234 -14.24 10.64 23.30
CA THR A 234 -14.02 10.10 21.96
C THR A 234 -13.08 10.96 21.13
N VAL A 235 -12.49 10.38 20.08
CA VAL A 235 -11.71 11.12 19.07
C VAL A 235 -12.45 12.38 18.61
N ALA A 236 -13.71 12.24 18.17
CA ALA A 236 -14.52 13.38 17.74
C ALA A 236 -14.70 14.45 18.82
N ASN A 237 -14.88 14.07 20.09
CA ASN A 237 -15.11 15.02 21.18
C ASN A 237 -13.82 15.74 21.61
N TRP A 238 -12.67 15.07 21.56
CA TRP A 238 -11.36 15.69 21.75
C TRP A 238 -11.08 16.75 20.68
N LEU A 239 -11.36 16.45 19.42
CA LEU A 239 -11.20 17.42 18.33
C LEU A 239 -12.14 18.62 18.48
N LYS A 240 -13.40 18.39 18.87
CA LYS A 240 -14.36 19.46 19.14
C LYS A 240 -13.90 20.37 20.28
N ASP A 241 -13.41 19.79 21.37
CA ASP A 241 -12.91 20.56 22.52
C ASP A 241 -11.69 21.41 22.13
N PHE A 242 -10.75 20.82 21.40
CA PHE A 242 -9.58 21.55 20.90
C PHE A 242 -9.99 22.72 19.98
N ILE A 243 -10.83 22.45 18.98
CA ILE A 243 -11.29 23.46 18.02
C ILE A 243 -12.09 24.56 18.71
N LYS A 244 -12.86 24.23 19.74
CA LYS A 244 -13.59 25.23 20.52
C LYS A 244 -12.65 26.17 21.29
N GLN A 245 -11.55 25.65 21.83
CA GLN A 245 -10.60 26.42 22.62
C GLN A 245 -9.58 27.20 21.77
N ARG A 246 -9.14 26.62 20.64
CA ARG A 246 -8.05 27.16 19.82
C ARG A 246 -8.48 27.69 18.45
N GLY A 247 -9.73 27.43 18.06
CA GLY A 247 -10.22 27.71 16.72
C GLY A 247 -9.91 26.57 15.74
N SER A 248 -10.40 26.74 14.51
CA SER A 248 -10.28 25.74 13.44
C SER A 248 -9.12 25.99 12.47
N GLY A 249 -8.33 27.06 12.70
CA GLY A 249 -7.17 27.44 11.91
C GLY A 249 -5.92 26.62 12.24
N MET A 250 -4.86 26.84 11.46
CA MET A 250 -3.57 26.17 11.64
C MET A 250 -2.95 26.55 12.99
N PHE A 251 -2.26 25.61 13.62
CA PHE A 251 -1.67 25.77 14.95
C PHE A 251 -0.31 25.09 15.04
N ASP A 252 0.52 25.58 15.97
CA ASP A 252 1.88 25.10 16.18
C ASP A 252 1.99 24.13 17.38
N ASN A 253 3.21 23.69 17.66
CA ASN A 253 3.49 22.78 18.78
C ASN A 253 3.30 23.47 20.15
N VAL A 254 3.36 24.80 20.22
CA VAL A 254 3.12 25.55 21.47
C VAL A 254 1.64 25.48 21.83
N ALA A 255 0.75 25.71 20.87
CA ALA A 255 -0.70 25.58 21.06
C ALA A 255 -1.11 24.15 21.46
N LEU A 256 -0.47 23.13 20.86
CA LEU A 256 -0.66 21.73 21.23
C LEU A 256 -0.25 21.45 22.68
N ALA A 257 0.98 21.83 23.05
CA ALA A 257 1.52 21.60 24.38
C ALA A 257 0.69 22.32 25.47
N ASP A 258 0.29 23.56 25.19
CA ASP A 258 -0.56 24.36 26.06
C ASP A 258 -1.94 23.70 26.24
N PHE A 259 -2.55 23.17 25.18
CA PHE A 259 -3.82 22.45 25.30
C PHE A 259 -3.70 21.16 26.13
N VAL A 260 -2.69 20.34 25.88
CA VAL A 260 -2.50 19.05 26.57
C VAL A 260 -2.14 19.24 28.05
N THR A 261 -1.53 20.37 28.40
CA THR A 261 -1.13 20.67 29.78
C THR A 261 -2.22 21.40 30.55
N ASN A 262 -2.84 22.41 29.94
CA ASN A 262 -3.68 23.39 30.66
C ASN A 262 -5.18 23.24 30.41
N SER A 263 -5.63 22.48 29.40
CA SER A 263 -7.07 22.33 29.16
C SER A 263 -7.75 21.56 30.29
N LYS A 264 -9.02 21.92 30.54
CA LYS A 264 -9.82 21.31 31.62
C LYS A 264 -9.91 19.79 31.49
N ASN A 265 -10.02 19.28 30.26
CA ASN A 265 -10.13 17.84 30.00
C ASN A 265 -8.76 17.14 30.02
N ALA A 266 -7.66 17.82 29.63
CA ALA A 266 -6.34 17.19 29.56
C ALA A 266 -5.55 17.22 30.88
N LYS A 267 -5.79 18.19 31.77
CA LYS A 267 -5.01 18.39 33.00
C LYS A 267 -4.92 17.16 33.94
N ASN A 268 -5.93 16.30 33.90
CA ASN A 268 -6.06 15.11 34.76
C ASN A 268 -5.72 13.80 34.04
N LEU A 269 -5.31 13.87 32.77
CA LEU A 269 -4.82 12.72 32.02
C LEU A 269 -3.46 12.28 32.58
N ASP A 270 -3.20 10.98 32.50
CA ASP A 270 -1.84 10.49 32.69
C ASP A 270 -0.95 10.78 31.46
N GLU A 271 0.34 10.53 31.59
CA GLU A 271 1.31 10.83 30.52
C GLU A 271 1.10 9.99 29.24
N GLN A 272 0.49 8.80 29.34
CA GLN A 272 0.19 8.00 28.16
C GLN A 272 -1.01 8.58 27.42
N GLU A 273 -2.07 8.93 28.14
CA GLU A 273 -3.26 9.56 27.59
C GLU A 273 -2.96 10.94 26.99
N LYS A 274 -2.09 11.75 27.64
CA LYS A 274 -1.62 13.03 27.09
C LYS A 274 -0.93 12.84 25.73
N LYS A 275 -0.06 11.83 25.61
CA LYS A 275 0.60 11.49 24.34
C LYS A 275 -0.41 11.09 23.27
N LEU A 276 -1.44 10.33 23.61
CA LEU A 276 -2.50 9.97 22.65
C LEU A 276 -3.27 11.20 22.15
N VAL A 277 -3.63 12.12 23.05
CA VAL A 277 -4.26 13.39 22.65
C VAL A 277 -3.32 14.20 21.75
N GLN A 278 -2.03 14.28 22.10
CA GLN A 278 -1.04 14.97 21.26
C GLN A 278 -0.94 14.35 19.86
N LYS A 279 -0.84 13.01 19.75
CA LYS A 279 -0.82 12.29 18.47
C LYS A 279 -2.08 12.52 17.66
N LEU A 280 -3.26 12.46 18.29
CA LEU A 280 -4.52 12.77 17.59
C LEU A 280 -4.53 14.19 17.02
N LEU A 281 -4.09 15.17 17.81
CA LEU A 281 -4.10 16.56 17.36
C LEU A 281 -3.04 16.84 16.28
N GLN A 282 -1.89 16.16 16.33
CA GLN A 282 -0.90 16.19 15.25
C GLN A 282 -1.45 15.55 13.97
N LEU A 283 -2.11 14.39 14.06
CA LEU A 283 -2.82 13.79 12.93
C LEU A 283 -3.85 14.75 12.33
N TYR A 284 -4.66 15.38 13.19
CA TYR A 284 -5.64 16.37 12.74
C TYR A 284 -4.98 17.53 12.00
N ARG A 285 -3.89 18.08 12.54
CA ARG A 285 -3.12 19.14 11.88
C ARG A 285 -2.62 18.68 10.51
N ASN A 286 -1.95 17.53 10.49
CA ASN A 286 -1.27 16.98 9.32
C ASN A 286 -2.26 16.64 8.22
N LEU A 287 -3.45 16.13 8.56
CA LEU A 287 -4.50 15.85 7.59
C LEU A 287 -5.16 17.14 7.07
N LYS A 288 -5.62 18.02 7.96
CA LYS A 288 -6.43 19.18 7.56
C LYS A 288 -5.62 20.22 6.80
N PHE A 289 -4.42 20.53 7.29
CA PHE A 289 -3.56 21.56 6.74
C PHE A 289 -2.46 20.98 5.85
N PHE A 290 -2.68 19.80 5.27
CA PHE A 290 -1.81 19.30 4.21
C PHE A 290 -1.97 20.14 2.93
N PRO A 291 -0.86 20.53 2.26
CA PRO A 291 0.54 20.22 2.59
C PRO A 291 1.23 21.21 3.55
N GLU A 292 0.60 22.34 3.90
CA GLU A 292 1.19 23.44 4.66
C GLU A 292 1.73 23.04 6.06
N SER A 293 1.19 21.98 6.67
CA SER A 293 1.65 21.47 7.97
C SER A 293 2.91 20.61 7.94
N MET A 294 3.41 20.29 6.75
CA MET A 294 4.56 19.42 6.61
C MET A 294 5.87 20.13 7.00
N PRO A 295 6.85 19.41 7.57
CA PRO A 295 8.05 20.03 8.15
C PRO A 295 9.04 20.56 7.10
N THR A 296 8.98 20.05 5.86
CA THR A 296 9.93 20.34 4.78
C THR A 296 9.21 20.40 3.44
N ASP A 297 9.78 21.09 2.46
CA ASP A 297 9.26 21.08 1.08
C ASP A 297 9.72 19.85 0.27
N THR A 298 10.63 19.04 0.83
CA THR A 298 11.27 17.90 0.14
C THR A 298 10.54 16.57 0.33
N GLY A 299 9.51 16.52 1.19
CA GLY A 299 8.86 15.27 1.58
C GLY A 299 9.51 14.58 2.78
N GLU A 300 10.68 15.04 3.24
CA GLU A 300 11.38 14.41 4.37
C GLU A 300 10.60 14.63 5.66
N GLY A 301 10.30 13.53 6.35
CA GLY A 301 9.53 13.53 7.61
C GLY A 301 8.03 13.79 7.44
N TRP A 302 7.49 13.65 6.23
CA TRP A 302 6.06 13.78 6.00
C TRP A 302 5.30 12.57 6.53
N GLU A 303 4.32 12.82 7.37
CA GLU A 303 3.43 11.82 7.95
C GLU A 303 2.02 12.38 8.10
N ILE A 304 1.00 11.58 7.82
CA ILE A 304 -0.39 11.92 8.17
C ILE A 304 -0.74 11.35 9.54
N ILE A 305 -0.29 10.12 9.82
CA ILE A 305 -0.52 9.45 11.10
C ILE A 305 0.80 9.47 11.88
N PRO A 306 0.89 10.17 13.02
CA PRO A 306 2.12 10.25 13.79
C PRO A 306 2.34 8.98 14.62
N ILE A 307 3.46 8.30 14.37
CA ILE A 307 3.86 7.06 15.05
C ILE A 307 4.85 7.31 16.20
#